data_AF-A0A3B0U5N5-F1
#
_entry.id   AF-A0A3B0U5N5-F1
#
_cell.length_a   1.000
_cell.length_b   1.000
_cell.length_c   1.000
_cell.angle_alpha   90.00
_cell.angle_beta   90.00
_cell.angle_gamma   90.00
#
_symmetry.space_group_name_H-M   'P 1'
#
loop_
_entity.id
_entity.type
_entity.pdbx_description
1 polymer ?
#
loop_
_entity_poly.entity_id
_entity_poly.type
_entity_poly.pdbx_seq_one_letter_code
_entity_poly.pdbx_strand_id
1 'polypeptide(L)' 'MTIYQVDAFNNQIFKGNPAAVCPLTTWISTQLMQSIAKENNLSETV' A
#
# COMPACT_ATOMS: atom_id res chain seq x y z
N MET A 1 -11.59 4.41 -4.81
CA MET A 1 -10.52 3.61 -4.19
C MET A 1 -9.74 4.56 -3.31
N THR A 2 -9.72 4.32 -2.01
CA THR A 2 -9.00 5.16 -1.06
C THR A 2 -7.65 4.54 -0.81
N ILE A 3 -6.58 5.33 -0.87
CA ILE A 3 -5.20 4.89 -0.64
C ILE A 3 -4.67 5.63 0.57
N TYR A 4 -4.16 4.90 1.55
CA TYR A 4 -3.47 5.45 2.71
C TYR A 4 -1.99 5.14 2.59
N GLN A 5 -1.15 6.17 2.64
CA GLN A 5 0.30 6.00 2.74
C GLN A 5 0.71 6.08 4.21
N VAL A 6 1.39 5.05 4.69
CA VAL A 6 1.77 4.90 6.10
C VAL A 6 3.26 4.63 6.21
N ASP A 7 3.90 5.26 7.19
CA ASP A 7 5.27 4.94 7.60
C ASP A 7 5.19 3.94 8.77
N ALA A 8 5.35 2.66 8.49
CA ALA A 8 5.24 1.60 9.49
C ALA A 8 6.47 1.54 10.42
N PHE A 9 6.25 1.05 11.64
CA PHE A 9 7.26 0.85 12.69
C PHE A 9 7.90 2.12 13.24
N ASN A 10 7.30 3.29 13.01
CA ASN A 10 7.80 4.54 13.56
C ASN A 10 6.71 5.63 13.67
N ASN A 11 6.91 6.59 14.57
CA ASN A 11 5.95 7.67 14.85
C ASN A 11 6.39 9.03 14.28
N GLN A 12 7.44 9.07 13.45
CA GLN A 12 7.90 10.26 12.77
C GLN A 12 7.68 10.12 11.26
N ILE A 13 7.24 11.20 10.62
CA ILE A 13 7.03 11.26 9.17
C ILE A 13 8.37 11.07 8.45
N PHE A 14 8.38 10.30 7.36
CA PHE A 14 9.55 9.98 6.51
C PHE A 14 10.60 9.09 7.17
N LYS A 15 10.18 8.25 8.12
CA LYS A 15 11.06 7.37 8.88
C LYS A 15 10.31 6.06 9.13
N GLY A 16 11.01 4.92 9.05
CA GLY A 16 10.38 3.60 9.14
C GLY A 16 10.24 2.95 7.75
N ASN A 17 9.25 2.08 7.58
CA ASN A 17 8.97 1.41 6.30
C ASN A 17 7.74 2.03 5.62
N PRO A 18 7.90 2.73 4.49
CA PRO A 18 6.76 3.29 3.76
C PRO A 18 5.95 2.17 3.07
N ALA A 19 4.65 2.13 3.36
CA ALA A 19 3.71 1.17 2.79
C ALA A 19 2.41 1.86 2.35
N ALA A 20 1.72 1.27 1.36
CA ALA A 20 0.39 1.70 0.93
C ALA A 20 -0.67 0.69 1.39
N VAL A 21 -1.74 1.20 1.98
CA VAL A 21 -2.92 0.42 2.37
C VAL A 21 -4.10 0.84 1.50
N CYS A 22 -4.70 -0.12 0.79
CA CYS A 22 -5.83 0.09 -0.12
C CYS A 22 -7.03 -0.76 0.32
N PRO A 23 -7.88 -0.30 1.27
CA PRO A 23 -9.00 -1.10 1.75
C PRO A 23 -9.97 -1.44 0.61
N LEU A 24 -10.19 -2.73 0.38
CA LEU A 24 -11.11 -3.23 -0.64
C LEU A 24 -12.42 -3.69 0.02
N THR A 25 -13.56 -3.31 -0.58
CA THR A 25 -14.88 -3.81 -0.16
C THR A 25 -15.17 -5.22 -0.67
N THR A 26 -14.47 -5.63 -1.73
CA THR A 26 -14.54 -6.97 -2.33
C THR A 26 -13.17 -7.36 -2.87
N TRP A 27 -12.82 -8.65 -2.83
CA TRP A 27 -11.58 -9.14 -3.40
C TRP A 27 -11.49 -8.83 -4.90
N ILE A 28 -10.34 -8.31 -5.31
CA ILE A 28 -9.99 -8.08 -6.72
C ILE A 28 -9.10 -9.21 -7.22
N SER A 29 -8.93 -9.33 -8.54
CA SER A 29 -8.06 -10.37 -9.10
C SER A 29 -6.60 -10.15 -8.70
N THR A 30 -5.85 -11.24 -8.56
CA THR A 30 -4.42 -11.20 -8.23
C THR A 30 -3.62 -10.40 -9.27
N GLN A 31 -4.03 -10.42 -10.55
CA GLN A 31 -3.38 -9.60 -11.58
C GLN A 31 -3.58 -8.09 -11.33
N LEU A 32 -4.77 -7.69 -10.85
CA LEU A 32 -5.04 -6.30 -10.54
C LEU A 32 -4.29 -5.84 -9.29
N MET A 33 -4.22 -6.70 -8.25
CA MET A 33 -3.39 -6.43 -7.06
C MET A 33 -1.92 -6.19 -7.43
N GLN A 34 -1.36 -7.04 -8.28
CA GLN A 34 0.04 -6.92 -8.71
C GLN A 34 0.29 -5.64 -9.52
N SER A 35 -0.68 -5.22 -10.33
CA SER A 35 -0.60 -3.97 -11.10
C SER A 35 -0.61 -2.75 -10.19
N ILE A 36 -1.46 -2.74 -9.15
CA ILE A 36 -1.53 -1.66 -8.16
C ILE A 36 -0.24 -1.58 -7.35
N ALA A 37 0.29 -2.72 -6.88
CA ALA A 37 1.55 -2.75 -6.13
C ALA A 37 2.72 -2.18 -6.96
N LYS A 38 2.77 -2.51 -8.26
CA LYS A 38 3.78 -2.00 -9.17
C LYS A 38 3.65 -0.49 -9.40
N GLU A 39 2.42 0.02 -9.55
CA GLU A 39 2.16 1.46 -9.72
C GLU A 39 2.52 2.26 -8.47
N ASN A 40 2.23 1.74 -7.28
CA ASN A 40 2.57 2.39 -6.02
C ASN A 40 4.09 2.49 -5.79
N ASN A 41 4.88 1.57 -6.38
CA ASN A 41 6.35 1.57 -6.31
C ASN A 41 6.91 1.62 -4.86
N LEU A 42 6.19 0.98 -3.93
CA LEU A 42 6.58 0.81 -2.53
C LEU A 42 6.98 -0.64 -2.27
N SER A 43 7.73 -0.88 -1.19
CA SER A 43 8.21 -2.20 -0.77
C SER A 43 7.07 -3.21 -0.65
N GLU A 44 5.91 -2.77 -0.14
CA GLU A 44 4.68 -3.54 0.04
C GLU A 44 3.43 -2.70 -0.24
N THR A 45 2.39 -3.33 -0.80
CA THR A 45 1.03 -2.78 -0.93
C THR A 45 0.04 -3.83 -0.44
N VAL A 46 -0.84 -3.46 0.51
CA VAL A 46 -1.79 -4.35 1.20
C VAL A 46 -3.23 -3.83 1.18
#